data_AF-A0A1C4ZEX3-F1
#
_entry.id   AF-A0A1C4ZEX3-F1
#
_cell.length_a   1.000
_cell.length_b   1.000
_cell.length_c   1.000
_cell.angle_alpha   90.00
_cell.angle_beta   90.00
_cell.angle_gamma   90.00
#
_symmetry.space_group_name_H-M   'P 1'
#
loop_
_entity.id
_entity.type
_entity.pdbx_description
1 polymer ?
#
loop_
_entity_poly.entity_id
_entity_poly.type
_entity_poly.pdbx_seq_one_letter_code
_entity_poly.pdbx_strand_id
1 'polypeptide(L)'
;MTGSARDDRSAAPRAGAGRVGSRRPAALRYESRVSPANLLLHALSAVDPSPSPSPSADCRSDTWCKNVWDITGSAWFAEGSYWIVLKPLRIALILLLAVAARWALHRTINRLVRTTTEGAVPTMLRPLRERIPSATLDPEQFVPERRRQRAEAIGSVLRSMVTAFIFGIALLMVLKEFSFDLAPLLASAGIAGVALGFGAQSLVKDLIAGLFMLIEDQYGVGDTVDLGEATGVVEAVGLRVTTVRDGRGVLWYIRNGEIVRVGNKSQGWALVVVDLPIGFAGTEEATAVLRTAASSVALDPELASQIVEEPEVLGVEQMTVDGAVIRTVVKTTADGQFAVGRELRRRLAEALENSGITARIAAARLYPGLPARAPAGGETGTGGAT
;
A
#
# COMPACT_ATOMS: atom_id res chain seq x y z
N MET A 1 0.20 40.80 48.84
CA MET A 1 0.71 42.11 48.39
C MET A 1 1.06 42.01 46.91
N THR A 2 0.39 42.86 46.11
CA THR A 2 0.87 43.57 44.89
C THR A 2 1.35 42.73 43.69
N GLY A 3 0.88 42.87 42.44
CA GLY A 3 0.20 43.97 41.75
C GLY A 3 0.94 44.27 40.43
N SER A 4 0.22 44.78 39.41
CA SER A 4 0.72 45.42 38.17
C SER A 4 1.15 44.48 37.03
N ALA A 5 0.50 44.39 35.85
CA ALA A 5 0.07 45.36 34.82
C ALA A 5 1.11 45.61 33.70
N ARG A 6 0.68 45.34 32.44
CA ARG A 6 0.93 46.00 31.13
C ARG A 6 0.76 44.95 30.01
N ASP A 7 -0.27 44.95 29.17
CA ASP A 7 -0.79 45.96 28.22
C ASP A 7 0.13 46.11 26.99
N ASP A 8 -0.31 45.58 25.85
CA ASP A 8 -0.12 46.27 24.57
C ASP A 8 -1.23 45.92 23.57
N ARG A 9 -1.95 46.96 23.18
CA ARG A 9 -3.02 47.01 22.20
C ARG A 9 -2.43 47.47 20.85
N SER A 10 -2.87 46.88 19.75
CA SER A 10 -3.00 47.60 18.48
C SER A 10 -4.49 47.52 18.07
N ALA A 11 -5.21 48.64 18.12
CA ALA A 11 -5.35 49.66 17.08
C ALA A 11 -6.50 49.32 16.10
N ALA A 12 -7.73 49.71 16.51
CA ALA A 12 -8.73 50.59 15.87
C ALA A 12 -8.97 50.54 14.31
N PRO A 13 -10.10 51.03 13.75
CA PRO A 13 -11.10 51.93 14.37
C PRO A 13 -12.61 51.71 14.05
N ARG A 14 -13.40 52.15 15.04
CA ARG A 14 -14.63 52.97 15.01
C ARG A 14 -15.60 52.90 13.82
N ALA A 15 -16.81 52.43 14.16
CA ALA A 15 -18.07 52.82 13.55
C ALA A 15 -18.41 54.30 13.86
N GLY A 16 -18.83 55.04 12.84
CA GLY A 16 -19.34 56.40 12.90
C GLY A 16 -20.59 56.53 12.03
N ALA A 17 -21.62 57.12 12.61
CA ALA A 17 -22.99 57.21 12.11
C ALA A 17 -23.18 58.20 10.95
N GLY A 18 -24.26 57.97 10.18
CA GLY A 18 -25.08 59.04 9.62
C GLY A 18 -25.08 59.20 8.10
N ARG A 19 -26.17 58.77 7.44
CA ARG A 19 -27.10 59.68 6.74
C ARG A 19 -28.20 58.88 6.03
N VAL A 20 -29.43 59.19 6.44
CA VAL A 20 -30.67 58.87 5.73
C VAL A 20 -30.65 59.65 4.41
N GLY A 21 -30.67 58.91 3.30
CA GLY A 21 -30.78 59.45 1.94
C GLY A 21 -31.84 58.65 1.19
N SER A 22 -33.00 59.28 0.99
CA SER A 22 -34.15 58.77 0.26
C SER A 22 -33.78 58.43 -1.20
N ARG A 23 -33.98 57.17 -1.60
CA ARG A 23 -34.14 56.80 -3.01
C ARG A 23 -35.34 55.87 -3.16
N ARG A 24 -36.29 56.36 -3.95
CA ARG A 24 -37.56 55.76 -4.35
C ARG A 24 -37.33 54.36 -4.97
N PRO A 25 -38.19 53.35 -4.70
CA PRO A 25 -38.18 52.14 -5.49
C PRO A 25 -38.77 52.42 -6.88
N ALA A 26 -38.03 52.02 -7.92
CA ALA A 26 -38.51 52.00 -9.28
C ALA A 26 -39.62 50.94 -9.40
N ALA A 27 -40.83 51.39 -9.72
CA ALA A 27 -41.95 50.53 -10.08
C ALA A 27 -41.65 49.86 -11.41
N LEU A 28 -41.37 48.55 -11.39
CA LEU A 28 -41.46 47.72 -12.59
C LEU A 28 -42.94 47.51 -12.90
N ARG A 29 -43.39 48.17 -13.97
CA ARG A 29 -44.72 48.01 -14.56
C ARG A 29 -44.89 46.56 -15.02
N TYR A 30 -45.86 45.88 -14.43
CA TYR A 30 -46.49 44.70 -15.00
C TYR A 30 -47.57 45.19 -15.98
N GLU A 31 -47.25 45.23 -17.28
CA GLU A 31 -48.28 45.45 -18.31
C GLU A 31 -49.03 44.13 -18.54
N SER A 32 -50.12 43.97 -17.79
CA SER A 32 -51.21 43.07 -18.15
C SER A 32 -52.00 43.68 -19.32
N ARG A 33 -51.74 43.22 -20.55
CA ARG A 33 -52.72 43.32 -21.64
C ARG A 33 -53.02 41.92 -22.16
N VAL A 34 -53.90 41.22 -21.45
CA VAL A 34 -54.71 40.17 -22.08
C VAL A 34 -56.04 40.83 -22.44
N SER A 35 -56.21 41.11 -23.73
CA SER A 35 -57.46 41.60 -24.29
C SER A 35 -58.48 40.45 -24.30
N PRO A 36 -59.72 40.63 -23.79
CA PRO A 36 -60.74 39.57 -23.74
C PRO A 36 -61.23 39.14 -25.13
N ALA A 37 -60.83 39.82 -26.21
CA ALA A 37 -61.16 39.45 -27.58
C ALA A 37 -60.37 38.22 -28.09
N ASN A 38 -59.22 37.88 -27.50
CA ASN A 38 -58.42 36.71 -27.93
C ASN A 38 -58.87 35.39 -27.29
N LEU A 39 -59.78 35.43 -26.32
CA LEU A 39 -60.35 34.23 -25.68
C LEU A 39 -61.56 33.66 -26.43
N LEU A 40 -62.13 34.40 -27.39
CA LEU A 40 -63.26 33.94 -28.19
C LEU A 40 -62.88 33.37 -29.56
N LEU A 41 -61.62 33.54 -30.02
CA LEU A 41 -61.15 33.00 -31.29
C LEU A 41 -60.41 31.64 -31.20
N HIS A 42 -60.20 31.11 -29.99
CA HIS A 42 -59.66 29.75 -29.79
C HIS A 42 -60.70 28.76 -29.23
N ALA A 43 -61.94 29.21 -29.04
CA ALA A 43 -63.04 28.37 -28.56
C ALA A 43 -63.90 27.77 -29.69
N LEU A 44 -63.50 27.93 -30.95
CA LEU A 44 -64.14 27.32 -32.13
C LEU A 44 -63.10 26.58 -32.98
N SER A 45 -62.38 25.65 -32.35
CA SER A 45 -61.93 24.46 -33.05
C SER A 45 -62.66 23.32 -32.39
N ALA A 46 -63.83 23.02 -32.95
CA ALA A 46 -64.62 21.86 -32.61
C ALA A 46 -63.71 20.64 -32.67
N VAL A 47 -63.42 20.07 -31.51
CA VAL A 47 -63.01 18.67 -31.41
C VAL A 47 -64.26 17.89 -31.76
N ASP A 48 -64.42 17.58 -33.04
CA ASP A 48 -65.27 16.49 -33.47
C ASP A 48 -64.64 15.18 -32.96
N PRO A 49 -65.33 14.36 -32.15
CA PRO A 49 -64.93 12.98 -31.95
C PRO A 49 -65.43 12.17 -33.15
N SER A 50 -64.88 12.47 -34.33
CA SER A 50 -65.00 11.61 -35.51
C SER A 50 -63.71 10.78 -35.59
N PRO A 51 -63.76 9.44 -35.70
CA PRO A 51 -62.56 8.64 -35.88
C PRO A 51 -61.99 8.93 -37.27
N SER A 52 -61.12 9.93 -37.37
CA SER A 52 -60.41 10.23 -38.62
C SER A 52 -59.44 9.09 -38.92
N PRO A 53 -59.51 8.44 -40.09
CA PRO A 53 -58.66 7.31 -40.47
C PRO A 53 -57.28 7.78 -40.94
N SER A 54 -56.69 8.82 -40.34
CA SER A 54 -55.42 9.38 -40.79
C SER A 54 -54.55 9.81 -39.62
N PRO A 55 -53.26 9.44 -39.59
CA PRO A 55 -52.35 9.74 -38.48
C PRO A 55 -52.00 11.22 -38.39
N SER A 56 -51.68 11.68 -37.18
CA SER A 56 -51.21 13.02 -36.82
C SER A 56 -49.96 13.44 -37.60
N ALA A 57 -49.71 14.76 -37.67
CA ALA A 57 -48.61 15.33 -38.43
C ALA A 57 -47.23 14.87 -37.91
N ASP A 58 -47.10 14.61 -36.61
CA ASP A 58 -45.87 14.11 -35.97
C ASP A 58 -45.54 12.66 -36.37
N CYS A 59 -46.57 11.83 -36.62
CA CYS A 59 -46.38 10.46 -37.11
C CYS A 59 -45.99 10.42 -38.60
N ARG A 60 -46.37 11.43 -39.40
CA ARG A 60 -46.01 11.49 -40.82
C ARG A 60 -44.55 11.88 -41.08
N SER A 61 -43.92 12.58 -40.13
CA SER A 61 -42.51 12.97 -40.21
C SER A 61 -41.55 11.89 -39.68
N ASP A 62 -42.03 10.98 -38.82
CA ASP A 62 -41.25 9.84 -38.32
C ASP A 62 -41.33 8.63 -39.27
N THR A 63 -40.18 8.22 -39.80
CA THR A 63 -40.01 7.10 -40.73
C THR A 63 -40.58 5.79 -40.18
N TRP A 64 -40.51 5.57 -38.87
CA TRP A 64 -41.01 4.35 -38.24
C TRP A 64 -42.55 4.35 -38.17
N CYS A 65 -43.15 5.47 -37.79
CA CYS A 65 -44.59 5.60 -37.62
C CYS A 65 -45.33 5.46 -38.96
N LYS A 66 -44.76 6.03 -40.03
CA LYS A 66 -45.25 5.86 -41.40
C LYS A 66 -45.21 4.41 -41.88
N ASN A 67 -44.10 3.70 -41.66
CA ASN A 67 -43.98 2.29 -42.06
C ASN A 67 -44.96 1.38 -41.30
N VAL A 68 -45.19 1.63 -40.01
CA VAL A 68 -46.17 0.87 -39.22
C VAL A 68 -47.59 1.17 -39.68
N TRP A 69 -47.92 2.43 -39.98
CA TRP A 69 -49.20 2.84 -40.56
C TRP A 69 -49.46 2.15 -41.91
N ASP A 70 -48.47 2.11 -42.81
CA ASP A 70 -48.61 1.51 -44.14
C ASP A 70 -48.87 -0.02 -44.08
N ILE A 71 -48.42 -0.70 -43.01
CA ILE A 71 -48.62 -2.15 -42.82
C ILE A 71 -49.92 -2.47 -42.06
N THR A 72 -50.30 -1.64 -41.08
CA THR A 72 -51.41 -1.95 -40.14
C THR A 72 -52.70 -1.17 -40.39
N GLY A 73 -52.65 -0.10 -41.19
CA GLY A 73 -53.81 0.69 -41.63
C GLY A 73 -54.62 1.37 -40.50
N SER A 74 -54.10 1.39 -39.27
CA SER A 74 -54.83 1.85 -38.08
C SER A 74 -54.04 2.92 -37.31
N ALA A 75 -54.70 4.05 -37.05
CA ALA A 75 -54.01 5.30 -36.68
C ALA A 75 -53.60 5.22 -35.22
N TRP A 76 -54.48 4.58 -34.45
CA TRP A 76 -54.26 4.18 -33.07
C TRP A 76 -53.03 3.27 -32.89
N PHE A 77 -52.76 2.33 -33.81
CA PHE A 77 -51.56 1.48 -33.75
C PHE A 77 -50.32 2.22 -34.21
N ALA A 78 -50.40 3.03 -35.26
CA ALA A 78 -49.27 3.82 -35.74
C ALA A 78 -48.76 4.79 -34.65
N GLU A 79 -49.66 5.57 -34.05
CA GLU A 79 -49.34 6.53 -32.98
C GLU A 79 -49.01 5.84 -31.65
N GLY A 80 -49.65 4.71 -31.33
CA GLY A 80 -49.37 3.93 -30.12
C GLY A 80 -48.15 3.01 -30.19
N SER A 81 -47.62 2.71 -31.38
CA SER A 81 -46.54 1.74 -31.60
C SER A 81 -45.25 2.09 -30.84
N TYR A 82 -44.95 3.38 -30.71
CA TYR A 82 -43.77 3.84 -29.99
C TYR A 82 -43.82 3.46 -28.49
N TRP A 83 -44.98 3.60 -27.87
CA TRP A 83 -45.15 3.30 -26.45
C TRP A 83 -45.42 1.81 -26.19
N ILE A 84 -46.14 1.15 -27.10
CA ILE A 84 -46.59 -0.24 -26.94
C ILE A 84 -45.55 -1.26 -27.42
N VAL A 85 -44.71 -0.93 -28.42
CA VAL A 85 -43.77 -1.89 -29.02
C VAL A 85 -42.32 -1.50 -28.74
N LEU A 86 -41.92 -0.25 -28.98
CA LEU A 86 -40.51 0.15 -28.88
C LEU A 86 -39.99 0.21 -27.44
N LYS A 87 -40.74 0.77 -26.49
CA LYS A 87 -40.35 0.80 -25.08
C LYS A 87 -40.18 -0.59 -24.44
N PRO A 88 -41.16 -1.52 -24.52
CA PRO A 88 -40.99 -2.85 -23.95
C PRO A 88 -39.92 -3.66 -24.68
N LEU A 89 -39.74 -3.47 -25.99
CA LEU A 89 -38.65 -4.11 -26.72
C LEU A 89 -37.28 -3.66 -26.21
N ARG A 90 -37.08 -2.35 -25.94
CA ARG A 90 -35.85 -1.82 -25.35
C ARG A 90 -35.62 -2.35 -23.94
N ILE A 91 -36.66 -2.38 -23.10
CA ILE A 91 -36.58 -2.96 -21.75
C ILE A 91 -36.20 -4.44 -21.83
N ALA A 92 -36.82 -5.21 -22.71
CA ALA A 92 -36.49 -6.62 -22.94
C ALA A 92 -35.03 -6.79 -23.42
N LEU A 93 -34.56 -5.93 -24.31
CA LEU A 93 -33.16 -5.93 -24.78
C LEU A 93 -32.17 -5.60 -23.64
N ILE A 94 -32.46 -4.61 -22.80
CA ILE A 94 -31.64 -4.27 -21.62
C ILE A 94 -31.55 -5.46 -20.68
N LEU A 95 -32.68 -6.11 -20.38
CA LEU A 95 -32.72 -7.29 -19.50
C LEU A 95 -31.97 -8.48 -20.11
N LEU A 96 -32.13 -8.72 -21.41
CA LEU A 96 -31.41 -9.77 -22.12
C LEU A 96 -29.89 -9.53 -22.06
N LEU A 97 -29.44 -8.30 -22.34
CA LEU A 97 -28.03 -7.92 -22.25
C LEU A 97 -27.51 -8.07 -20.82
N ALA A 98 -28.28 -7.68 -19.80
CA ALA A 98 -27.92 -7.85 -18.40
C ALA A 98 -27.76 -9.33 -18.01
N VAL A 99 -28.68 -10.19 -18.46
CA VAL A 99 -28.59 -11.65 -18.24
C VAL A 99 -27.40 -12.25 -18.98
N ALA A 100 -27.15 -11.86 -20.23
CA ALA A 100 -26.01 -12.29 -21.02
C ALA A 100 -24.68 -11.87 -20.37
N ALA A 101 -24.58 -10.61 -19.92
CA ALA A 101 -23.42 -10.10 -19.19
C ALA A 101 -23.21 -10.86 -17.87
N ARG A 102 -24.28 -11.08 -17.08
CA ARG A 102 -24.21 -11.87 -15.84
C ARG A 102 -23.71 -13.28 -16.12
N TRP A 103 -24.25 -13.96 -17.14
CA TRP A 103 -23.82 -15.29 -17.53
C TRP A 103 -22.34 -15.31 -17.93
N ALA A 104 -21.90 -14.34 -18.72
CA ALA A 104 -20.50 -14.21 -19.14
C ALA A 104 -19.56 -13.98 -17.94
N LEU A 105 -19.89 -13.06 -17.03
CA LEU A 105 -19.07 -12.78 -15.85
C LEU A 105 -19.10 -13.94 -14.83
N HIS A 106 -20.24 -14.61 -14.63
CA HIS A 106 -20.29 -15.81 -13.79
C HIS A 106 -19.42 -16.92 -14.38
N ARG A 107 -19.41 -17.07 -15.71
CA ARG A 107 -18.56 -18.03 -16.40
C ARG A 107 -17.07 -17.70 -16.19
N THR A 108 -16.65 -16.45 -16.29
CA THR A 108 -15.24 -16.06 -16.06
C THR A 108 -14.83 -16.25 -14.60
N ILE A 109 -15.69 -15.87 -13.63
CA ILE A 109 -15.42 -16.10 -12.20
C ILE A 109 -15.31 -17.58 -11.89
N ASN A 110 -16.25 -18.41 -12.37
CA ASN A 110 -16.21 -19.85 -12.15
C ASN A 110 -14.99 -20.49 -12.81
N ARG A 111 -14.56 -19.97 -13.96
CA ARG A 111 -13.31 -20.40 -14.62
C ARG A 111 -12.10 -20.09 -13.73
N LEU A 112 -12.00 -18.87 -13.22
CA LEU A 112 -10.85 -18.41 -12.41
C LEU A 112 -10.76 -19.11 -11.03
N VAL A 113 -11.90 -19.35 -10.39
CA VAL A 113 -11.96 -20.08 -9.11
C VAL A 113 -11.53 -21.53 -9.30
N ARG A 114 -11.94 -22.19 -10.39
CA ARG A 114 -11.51 -23.56 -10.68
C ARG A 114 -10.01 -23.64 -10.96
N THR A 115 -9.46 -22.69 -11.72
CA THR A 115 -8.02 -22.67 -12.03
C THR A 115 -7.11 -22.42 -10.82
N THR A 116 -7.64 -21.83 -9.74
CA THR A 116 -6.87 -21.60 -8.50
C THR A 116 -7.03 -22.71 -7.48
N THR A 117 -8.06 -23.55 -7.63
CA THR A 117 -8.37 -24.67 -6.72
C THR A 117 -7.73 -25.96 -7.19
N GLU A 118 -7.74 -26.17 -8.50
CA GLU A 118 -7.06 -27.29 -9.14
C GLU A 118 -5.71 -26.75 -9.62
N GLY A 119 -4.65 -26.96 -8.84
CA GLY A 119 -3.30 -26.98 -9.39
C GLY A 119 -3.23 -28.13 -10.39
N ALA A 120 -3.78 -27.90 -11.58
CA ALA A 120 -4.00 -28.93 -12.58
C ALA A 120 -2.63 -29.39 -13.08
N VAL A 121 -2.11 -30.44 -12.44
CA VAL A 121 -1.08 -31.28 -13.04
C VAL A 121 -1.65 -31.71 -14.40
N PRO A 122 -1.03 -31.34 -15.53
CA PRO A 122 -1.59 -31.64 -16.83
C PRO A 122 -1.83 -33.15 -16.95
N THR A 123 -3.02 -33.52 -17.41
CA THR A 123 -3.53 -34.91 -17.52
C THR A 123 -2.62 -35.84 -18.34
N MET A 124 -1.58 -35.30 -19.00
CA MET A 124 -0.55 -36.04 -19.71
C MET A 124 0.43 -36.83 -18.82
N LEU A 125 0.57 -36.50 -17.54
CA LEU A 125 1.51 -37.20 -16.63
C LEU A 125 0.87 -38.30 -15.78
N ARG A 126 -0.41 -38.62 -16.01
CA ARG A 126 -1.13 -39.69 -15.30
C ARG A 126 -0.47 -41.09 -15.39
N PRO A 127 0.13 -41.53 -16.51
CA PRO A 127 0.63 -42.91 -16.60
C PRO A 127 1.98 -43.16 -15.91
N LEU A 128 2.66 -42.14 -15.35
CA LEU A 128 3.94 -42.34 -14.63
C LEU A 128 3.78 -42.44 -13.10
N ARG A 129 2.63 -42.03 -12.55
CA ARG A 129 2.40 -41.98 -11.09
C ARG A 129 2.21 -43.37 -10.46
N GLU A 130 1.93 -44.39 -11.25
CA GLU A 130 1.68 -45.75 -10.75
C GLU A 130 2.96 -46.51 -10.33
N ARG A 131 4.16 -45.98 -10.57
CA ARG A 131 5.43 -46.70 -10.33
C ARG A 131 6.27 -46.21 -9.14
N ILE A 132 5.76 -45.30 -8.31
CA ILE A 132 6.49 -44.83 -7.12
C ILE A 132 5.67 -45.18 -5.86
N PRO A 133 6.12 -46.13 -5.03
CA PRO A 133 5.47 -46.43 -3.76
C PRO A 133 5.74 -45.28 -2.78
N SER A 134 4.74 -44.41 -2.59
CA SER A 134 4.76 -43.32 -1.61
C SER A 134 4.50 -43.89 -0.21
N ALA A 135 5.56 -44.28 0.48
CA ALA A 135 5.55 -44.58 1.91
C ALA A 135 6.35 -43.49 2.65
N THR A 136 5.76 -42.31 2.82
CA THR A 136 6.09 -41.36 3.90
C THR A 136 4.97 -40.32 4.01
N LEU A 137 4.13 -40.47 5.05
CA LEU A 137 3.44 -39.44 5.84
C LEU A 137 2.86 -38.24 5.06
N ASP A 138 1.52 -38.16 4.97
CA ASP A 138 0.76 -37.05 4.39
C ASP A 138 0.36 -35.97 5.45
N PRO A 139 1.09 -34.85 5.59
CA PRO A 139 0.52 -33.57 6.05
C PRO A 139 -0.17 -32.79 4.91
N GLU A 140 -0.04 -33.24 3.67
CA GLU A 140 -0.41 -32.50 2.45
C GLU A 140 -1.92 -32.46 2.16
N GLN A 141 -2.76 -33.30 2.77
CA GLN A 141 -4.20 -33.35 2.41
C GLN A 141 -5.06 -32.25 3.07
N PHE A 142 -4.58 -31.59 4.13
CA PHE A 142 -5.36 -30.58 4.87
C PHE A 142 -5.18 -29.11 4.42
N VAL A 143 -4.16 -28.83 3.61
CA VAL A 143 -3.87 -27.49 3.05
C VAL A 143 -4.67 -27.20 1.76
N PRO A 144 -4.87 -28.16 0.83
CA PRO A 144 -5.66 -27.98 -0.39
C PRO A 144 -7.13 -27.68 -0.10
N GLU A 145 -7.73 -28.39 0.87
CA GLU A 145 -9.14 -28.26 1.21
C GLU A 145 -9.47 -26.86 1.77
N ARG A 146 -8.57 -26.29 2.58
CA ARG A 146 -8.73 -24.91 3.09
C ARG A 146 -8.58 -23.84 2.00
N ARG A 147 -7.66 -24.04 1.04
CA ARG A 147 -7.52 -23.12 -0.11
C ARG A 147 -8.75 -23.17 -1.01
N ARG A 148 -9.29 -24.38 -1.23
CA ARG A 148 -10.52 -24.61 -1.98
C ARG A 148 -11.72 -23.92 -1.35
N GLN A 149 -11.96 -24.14 -0.07
CA GLN A 149 -13.07 -23.51 0.66
C GLN A 149 -12.98 -21.98 0.60
N ARG A 150 -11.76 -21.42 0.74
CA ARG A 150 -11.53 -19.97 0.57
C ARG A 150 -11.84 -19.49 -0.85
N ALA A 151 -11.38 -20.21 -1.87
CA ALA A 151 -11.62 -19.85 -3.27
C ALA A 151 -13.11 -19.90 -3.62
N GLU A 152 -13.84 -20.93 -3.13
CA GLU A 152 -15.29 -21.07 -3.33
C GLU A 152 -16.06 -19.94 -2.62
N ALA A 153 -15.69 -19.60 -1.39
CA ALA A 153 -16.27 -18.49 -0.64
C ALA A 153 -16.01 -17.13 -1.31
N ILE A 154 -14.79 -16.86 -1.77
CA ILE A 154 -14.47 -15.64 -2.52
C ILE A 154 -15.28 -15.59 -3.83
N GLY A 155 -15.36 -16.73 -4.54
CA GLY A 155 -16.14 -16.85 -5.76
C GLY A 155 -17.62 -16.57 -5.55
N SER A 156 -18.22 -17.02 -4.44
CA SER A 156 -19.63 -16.77 -4.14
C SER A 156 -19.92 -15.30 -3.84
N VAL A 157 -19.03 -14.63 -3.09
CA VAL A 157 -19.12 -13.19 -2.81
C VAL A 157 -18.99 -12.39 -4.10
N LEU A 158 -17.98 -12.66 -4.94
CA LEU A 158 -17.78 -11.97 -6.22
C LEU A 158 -18.97 -12.14 -7.16
N ARG A 159 -19.52 -13.35 -7.29
CA ARG A 159 -20.72 -13.60 -8.11
C ARG A 159 -21.92 -12.80 -7.62
N SER A 160 -22.09 -12.69 -6.30
CA SER A 160 -23.19 -11.93 -5.69
C SER A 160 -23.02 -10.43 -5.94
N MET A 161 -21.82 -9.89 -5.73
CA MET A 161 -21.50 -8.48 -6.01
C MET A 161 -21.70 -8.12 -7.49
N VAL A 162 -21.20 -8.94 -8.42
CA VAL A 162 -21.38 -8.73 -9.86
C VAL A 162 -22.86 -8.76 -10.24
N THR A 163 -23.63 -9.70 -9.67
CA THR A 163 -25.08 -9.78 -9.93
C THR A 163 -25.78 -8.51 -9.46
N ALA A 164 -25.49 -8.04 -8.24
CA ALA A 164 -26.06 -6.80 -7.71
C ALA A 164 -25.71 -5.58 -8.57
N PHE A 165 -24.45 -5.46 -9.01
CA PHE A 165 -24.00 -4.34 -9.85
C PHE A 165 -24.65 -4.33 -11.24
N ILE A 166 -24.68 -5.48 -11.92
CA ILE A 166 -25.30 -5.61 -13.25
C ILE A 166 -26.79 -5.28 -13.20
N PHE A 167 -27.53 -5.87 -12.25
CA PHE A 167 -28.96 -5.60 -12.14
C PHE A 167 -29.26 -4.19 -11.63
N GLY A 168 -28.38 -3.59 -10.81
CA GLY A 168 -28.49 -2.19 -10.41
C GLY A 168 -28.40 -1.24 -11.62
N ILE A 169 -27.42 -1.45 -12.51
CA ILE A 169 -27.29 -0.67 -13.74
C ILE A 169 -28.48 -0.92 -14.67
N ALA A 170 -28.88 -2.18 -14.86
CA ALA A 170 -30.02 -2.53 -15.70
C ALA A 170 -31.32 -1.87 -15.18
N LEU A 171 -31.52 -1.83 -13.86
CA LEU A 171 -32.64 -1.13 -13.23
C LEU A 171 -32.63 0.36 -13.59
N LEU A 172 -31.51 1.05 -13.43
CA LEU A 172 -31.40 2.47 -13.81
C LEU A 172 -31.70 2.70 -15.31
N MET A 173 -31.23 1.82 -16.18
CA MET A 173 -31.53 1.87 -17.62
C MET A 173 -33.02 1.67 -17.90
N VAL A 174 -33.70 0.77 -17.17
CA VAL A 174 -35.15 0.55 -17.30
C VAL A 174 -35.94 1.76 -16.77
N LEU A 175 -35.56 2.34 -15.62
CA LEU A 175 -36.20 3.56 -15.10
C LEU A 175 -36.10 4.73 -16.09
N LYS A 176 -34.99 4.84 -16.82
CA LYS A 176 -34.81 5.84 -17.88
C LYS A 176 -35.89 5.73 -18.96
N GLU A 177 -36.27 4.52 -19.34
CA GLU A 177 -37.29 4.29 -20.39
C GLU A 177 -38.69 4.70 -19.92
N PHE A 178 -38.95 4.64 -18.61
CA PHE A 178 -40.15 5.20 -17.98
C PHE A 178 -40.08 6.72 -17.76
N SER A 179 -39.03 7.39 -18.25
CA SER A 179 -38.85 8.84 -18.12
C SER A 179 -38.73 9.33 -16.67
N PHE A 180 -38.26 8.47 -15.75
CA PHE A 180 -37.87 8.90 -14.40
C PHE A 180 -36.59 9.73 -14.46
N ASP A 181 -36.50 10.76 -13.61
CA ASP A 181 -35.26 11.50 -13.40
C ASP A 181 -34.26 10.62 -12.65
N LEU A 182 -33.14 10.31 -13.31
CA LEU A 182 -32.07 9.51 -12.74
C LEU A 182 -31.12 10.34 -11.88
N ALA A 183 -31.17 11.68 -11.91
CA ALA A 183 -30.22 12.53 -11.22
C ALA A 183 -30.14 12.25 -9.70
N PRO A 184 -31.26 12.07 -8.96
CA PRO A 184 -31.20 11.73 -7.53
C PRO A 184 -30.60 10.34 -7.26
N LEU A 185 -30.88 9.36 -8.12
CA LEU A 185 -30.36 8.00 -8.00
C LEU A 185 -28.86 7.94 -8.31
N LEU A 186 -28.41 8.67 -9.32
CA LEU A 186 -27.00 8.79 -9.65
C LEU A 186 -26.23 9.58 -8.60
N ALA A 187 -26.82 10.64 -8.04
CA ALA A 187 -26.23 11.40 -6.95
C ALA A 187 -26.03 10.54 -5.69
N SER A 188 -27.06 9.77 -5.29
CA SER A 188 -26.97 8.86 -4.14
C SER A 188 -25.99 7.70 -4.39
N ALA A 189 -26.00 7.09 -5.58
CA ALA A 189 -25.02 6.09 -5.98
C ALA A 189 -23.58 6.65 -5.98
N GLY A 190 -23.41 7.92 -6.38
CA GLY A 190 -22.13 8.62 -6.33
C GLY A 190 -21.60 8.76 -4.91
N ILE A 191 -22.42 9.21 -3.96
CA ILE A 191 -22.04 9.31 -2.53
C ILE A 191 -21.69 7.93 -1.96
N ALA A 192 -22.49 6.91 -2.25
CA ALA A 192 -22.21 5.53 -1.85
C ALA A 192 -20.89 5.01 -2.46
N GLY A 193 -20.62 5.34 -3.72
CA GLY A 193 -19.38 5.00 -4.42
C GLY A 193 -18.16 5.66 -3.78
N VAL A 194 -18.25 6.93 -3.39
CA VAL A 194 -17.18 7.64 -2.68
C VAL A 194 -16.91 6.99 -1.32
N ALA A 195 -17.95 6.65 -0.56
CA ALA A 195 -17.79 5.97 0.72
C ALA A 195 -17.11 4.60 0.57
N LEU A 196 -17.49 3.81 -0.44
CA LEU A 196 -16.83 2.55 -0.77
C LEU A 196 -15.37 2.76 -1.22
N GLY A 197 -15.10 3.81 -2.00
CA GLY A 197 -13.76 4.18 -2.43
C GLY A 197 -12.82 4.48 -1.26
N PHE A 198 -13.28 5.27 -0.28
CA PHE A 198 -12.52 5.50 0.94
C PHE A 198 -12.33 4.22 1.77
N GLY A 199 -13.33 3.35 1.83
CA GLY A 199 -13.20 2.05 2.49
C GLY A 199 -12.16 1.12 1.84
N ALA A 200 -12.03 1.17 0.52
CA ALA A 200 -11.10 0.36 -0.27
C ALA A 200 -9.72 1.00 -0.48
N GLN A 201 -9.51 2.25 -0.05
CA GLN A 201 -8.29 3.01 -0.34
C GLN A 201 -7.01 2.29 0.10
N SER A 202 -7.02 1.67 1.29
CA SER A 202 -5.85 0.94 1.82
C SER A 202 -5.47 -0.26 0.95
N LEU A 203 -6.45 -0.97 0.41
CA LEU A 203 -6.21 -2.11 -0.48
C LEU A 203 -5.53 -1.66 -1.79
N VAL A 204 -5.99 -0.55 -2.35
CA VAL A 204 -5.39 0.02 -3.57
C VAL A 204 -3.96 0.48 -3.30
N LYS A 205 -3.73 1.14 -2.16
CA LYS A 205 -2.38 1.54 -1.71
C LYS A 205 -1.45 0.34 -1.61
N ASP A 206 -1.90 -0.74 -0.97
CA ASP A 206 -1.12 -1.96 -0.80
C ASP A 206 -0.73 -2.59 -2.15
N LEU A 207 -1.68 -2.67 -3.09
CA LEU A 207 -1.44 -3.28 -4.39
C LEU A 207 -0.45 -2.48 -5.23
N ILE A 208 -0.59 -1.16 -5.25
CA ILE A 208 0.32 -0.27 -6.00
C ILE A 208 1.72 -0.32 -5.39
N ALA A 209 1.84 -0.22 -4.06
CA ALA A 209 3.12 -0.33 -3.37
C ALA A 209 3.79 -1.68 -3.64
N GLY A 210 3.04 -2.78 -3.56
CA GLY A 210 3.55 -4.12 -3.86
C GLY A 210 4.03 -4.28 -5.28
N LEU A 211 3.29 -3.73 -6.25
CA LEU A 211 3.69 -3.76 -7.66
C LEU A 211 5.01 -3.01 -7.89
N PHE A 212 5.15 -1.79 -7.34
CA PHE A 212 6.40 -1.02 -7.48
C PHE A 212 7.57 -1.68 -6.77
N MET A 213 7.38 -2.25 -5.58
CA MET A 213 8.45 -2.98 -4.88
C MET A 213 8.98 -4.15 -5.71
N LEU A 214 8.10 -4.86 -6.45
CA LEU A 214 8.50 -5.95 -7.34
C LEU A 214 9.16 -5.48 -8.63
N ILE A 215 8.67 -4.39 -9.24
CA ILE A 215 9.22 -3.86 -10.49
C ILE A 215 10.60 -3.21 -10.27
N GLU A 216 10.77 -2.52 -9.14
CA GLU A 216 12.01 -1.83 -8.78
C GLU A 216 13.04 -2.73 -8.12
N ASP A 217 12.69 -4.00 -7.85
CA ASP A 217 13.56 -4.99 -7.19
C ASP A 217 14.18 -4.48 -5.87
N GLN A 218 13.37 -3.79 -5.06
CA GLN A 218 13.84 -3.16 -3.82
C GLN A 218 14.34 -4.21 -2.81
N TYR A 219 13.75 -5.40 -2.83
CA TYR A 219 14.18 -6.57 -2.07
C TYR A 219 13.49 -7.84 -2.60
N GLY A 220 14.19 -8.97 -2.47
CA GLY A 220 13.74 -10.28 -2.91
C GLY A 220 13.45 -11.25 -1.76
N VAL A 221 12.99 -12.44 -2.12
CA VAL A 221 12.89 -13.57 -1.18
C VAL A 221 14.30 -14.03 -0.80
N GLY A 222 14.56 -14.16 0.50
CA GLY A 222 15.88 -14.49 1.05
C GLY A 222 16.68 -13.29 1.55
N ASP A 223 16.30 -12.06 1.17
CA ASP A 223 16.99 -10.86 1.64
C ASP A 223 16.71 -10.60 3.12
N THR A 224 17.73 -10.14 3.83
CA THR A 224 17.57 -9.59 5.18
C THR A 224 17.18 -8.12 5.05
N VAL A 225 15.97 -7.77 5.50
CA VAL A 225 15.41 -6.43 5.36
C VAL A 225 15.05 -5.83 6.71
N ASP A 226 15.07 -4.51 6.74
CA ASP A 226 14.54 -3.68 7.81
C ASP A 226 13.38 -2.85 7.27
N LEU A 227 12.17 -3.18 7.71
CA LEU A 227 10.93 -2.53 7.28
C LEU A 227 10.39 -1.59 8.37
N GLY A 228 11.22 -1.22 9.35
CA GLY A 228 10.81 -0.40 10.51
C GLY A 228 10.43 -1.26 11.70
N GLU A 229 9.15 -1.62 11.84
CA GLU A 229 8.67 -2.38 13.01
C GLU A 229 9.07 -3.86 12.97
N ALA A 230 9.44 -4.36 11.79
CA ALA A 230 9.86 -5.74 11.59
C ALA A 230 11.18 -5.78 10.79
N THR A 231 12.14 -6.53 11.32
CA THR A 231 13.45 -6.76 10.72
C THR A 231 13.72 -8.26 10.70
N GLY A 232 14.13 -8.78 9.55
CA GLY A 232 14.32 -10.21 9.36
C GLY A 232 14.50 -10.61 7.91
N VAL A 233 14.40 -11.90 7.64
CA VAL A 233 14.55 -12.47 6.30
C VAL A 233 13.19 -12.52 5.60
N VAL A 234 13.14 -12.07 4.35
CA VAL A 234 11.92 -12.13 3.52
C VAL A 234 11.65 -13.57 3.10
N GLU A 235 10.48 -14.10 3.46
CA GLU A 235 10.07 -15.45 3.03
C GLU A 235 9.21 -15.44 1.77
N ALA A 236 8.40 -14.40 1.58
CA ALA A 236 7.55 -14.26 0.42
C ALA A 236 7.20 -12.78 0.18
N VAL A 237 7.19 -12.38 -1.08
CA VAL A 237 6.72 -11.06 -1.51
C VAL A 237 5.44 -11.27 -2.31
N GLY A 238 4.31 -10.87 -1.74
CA GLY A 238 3.02 -10.86 -2.43
C GLY A 238 2.68 -9.47 -2.94
N LEU A 239 1.65 -9.39 -3.81
CA LEU A 239 1.17 -8.11 -4.33
C LEU A 239 0.60 -7.18 -3.25
N ARG A 240 0.04 -7.71 -2.16
CA ARG A 240 -0.55 -6.93 -1.07
C ARG A 240 0.22 -7.01 0.25
N VAL A 241 0.87 -8.14 0.48
CA VAL A 241 1.50 -8.47 1.76
C VAL A 241 2.87 -9.08 1.51
N THR A 242 3.87 -8.61 2.24
CA THR A 242 5.19 -9.21 2.36
C THR A 242 5.30 -9.94 3.69
N THR A 243 5.91 -11.13 3.68
CA THR A 243 6.15 -11.91 4.90
C THR A 243 7.62 -11.94 5.26
N VAL A 244 7.92 -11.58 6.51
CA VAL A 244 9.29 -11.48 7.02
C VAL A 244 9.42 -12.33 8.29
N ARG A 245 10.45 -13.17 8.37
CA ARG A 245 10.76 -13.94 9.58
C ARG A 245 11.87 -13.26 10.37
N ASP A 246 11.60 -12.92 11.63
CA ASP A 246 12.60 -12.33 12.51
C ASP A 246 13.64 -13.34 13.00
N GLY A 247 14.72 -12.87 13.64
CA GLY A 247 15.76 -13.73 14.20
C GLY A 247 15.31 -14.65 15.35
N ARG A 248 14.09 -14.46 15.88
CA ARG A 248 13.46 -15.33 16.88
C ARG A 248 12.50 -16.34 16.24
N GLY A 249 12.37 -16.34 14.92
CA GLY A 249 11.50 -17.22 14.17
C GLY A 249 10.04 -16.74 14.05
N VAL A 250 9.70 -15.54 14.50
CA VAL A 250 8.34 -14.98 14.37
C VAL A 250 8.09 -14.56 12.92
N LEU A 251 6.97 -15.00 12.35
CA LEU A 251 6.56 -14.64 10.99
C LEU A 251 5.62 -13.43 11.01
N TRP A 252 6.10 -12.32 10.45
CA TRP A 252 5.37 -11.07 10.30
C TRP A 252 4.65 -11.00 8.96
N TYR A 253 3.41 -10.54 8.96
CA TYR A 253 2.62 -10.27 7.75
C TYR A 253 2.41 -8.77 7.63
N ILE A 254 3.11 -8.15 6.70
CA ILE A 254 3.20 -6.69 6.60
C ILE A 254 2.44 -6.24 5.35
N ARG A 255 1.54 -5.26 5.49
CA ARG A 255 0.86 -4.67 4.35
C ARG A 255 1.82 -3.81 3.57
N ASN A 256 1.86 -4.02 2.26
CA ASN A 256 2.77 -3.31 1.37
C ASN A 256 2.59 -1.80 1.41
N GLY A 257 1.36 -1.31 1.60
CA GLY A 257 1.06 0.12 1.69
C GLY A 257 1.52 0.76 3.00
N GLU A 258 1.96 -0.01 3.99
CA GLU A 258 2.52 0.49 5.26
C GLU A 258 4.06 0.55 5.24
N ILE A 259 4.68 -0.03 4.21
CA ILE A 259 6.13 0.01 4.02
C ILE A 259 6.50 1.37 3.42
N VAL A 260 6.87 2.32 4.28
CA VAL A 260 7.28 3.67 3.85
C VAL A 260 8.75 3.71 3.46
N ARG A 261 9.59 2.87 4.08
CA ARG A 261 11.03 2.75 3.81
C ARG A 261 11.48 1.32 3.98
N VAL A 262 12.53 0.96 3.24
CA VAL A 262 13.15 -0.35 3.26
C VAL A 262 14.65 -0.15 3.43
N GLY A 263 15.26 -0.85 4.39
CA GLY A 263 16.71 -1.06 4.44
C GLY A 263 17.03 -2.49 4.02
N ASN A 264 17.55 -2.69 2.81
CA ASN A 264 18.03 -4.00 2.37
C ASN A 264 19.46 -4.22 2.90
N LYS A 265 19.63 -5.21 3.78
CA LYS A 265 20.93 -5.56 4.40
C LYS A 265 21.68 -6.64 3.62
N SER A 266 21.10 -7.15 2.53
CA SER A 266 21.65 -8.20 1.67
C SER A 266 22.16 -7.68 0.31
N GLN A 267 21.90 -6.41 -0.03
CA GLN A 267 22.37 -5.83 -1.30
C GLN A 267 23.70 -5.06 -1.15
N GLY A 268 24.62 -5.31 -2.09
CA GLY A 268 25.87 -4.56 -2.22
C GLY A 268 26.90 -4.92 -1.15
N TRP A 269 27.29 -3.92 -0.35
CA TRP A 269 28.29 -4.05 0.71
C TRP A 269 27.70 -3.63 2.06
N ALA A 270 28.26 -4.18 3.13
CA ALA A 270 27.91 -3.86 4.50
C ALA A 270 29.12 -3.32 5.24
N LEU A 271 28.94 -2.26 6.01
CA LEU A 271 29.95 -1.72 6.91
C LEU A 271 29.72 -2.27 8.31
N VAL A 272 30.67 -3.08 8.77
CA VAL A 272 30.67 -3.55 10.15
C VAL A 272 31.39 -2.51 11.00
N VAL A 273 30.68 -1.99 12.00
CA VAL A 273 31.24 -1.07 13.00
C VAL A 273 31.35 -1.81 14.32
N VAL A 274 32.55 -1.78 14.91
CA VAL A 274 32.84 -2.37 16.21
C VAL A 274 33.44 -1.29 17.12
N ASP A 275 32.71 -0.96 18.17
CA ASP A 275 33.13 0.00 19.18
C ASP A 275 33.57 -0.77 20.44
N LEU A 276 34.86 -0.66 20.80
CA LEU A 276 35.41 -1.28 22.02
C LEU A 276 35.77 -0.23 23.06
N PRO A 277 35.27 -0.35 24.31
CA PRO A 277 35.68 0.51 25.40
C PRO A 277 37.10 0.15 25.86
N ILE A 278 37.96 1.16 25.96
CA ILE A 278 39.34 1.03 26.45
C ILE A 278 39.55 1.66 27.84
N GLY A 279 38.49 2.19 28.44
CA GLY A 279 38.55 2.88 29.72
C GLY A 279 39.49 4.09 29.66
N PHE A 280 40.30 4.27 30.71
CA PHE A 280 41.33 5.32 30.76
C PHE A 280 42.72 4.83 30.32
N ALA A 281 42.79 3.69 29.63
CA ALA A 281 44.05 3.22 29.07
C ALA A 281 44.60 4.21 28.03
N GLY A 282 45.91 4.16 27.80
CA GLY A 282 46.55 4.98 26.78
C GLY A 282 45.95 4.70 25.40
N THR A 283 45.40 5.73 24.76
CA THR A 283 44.71 5.62 23.48
C THR A 283 45.63 5.12 22.36
N GLU A 284 46.90 5.54 22.37
CA GLU A 284 47.90 5.15 21.39
C GLU A 284 48.26 3.66 21.49
N GLU A 285 48.50 3.19 22.72
CA GLU A 285 48.80 1.78 23.01
C GLU A 285 47.62 0.88 22.59
N ALA A 286 46.40 1.26 22.96
CA ALA A 286 45.20 0.52 22.59
C ALA A 286 44.97 0.52 21.07
N THR A 287 45.19 1.65 20.40
CA THR A 287 45.05 1.76 18.94
C THR A 287 46.05 0.85 18.23
N ALA A 288 47.30 0.79 18.68
CA ALA A 288 48.31 -0.08 18.10
C ALA A 288 47.93 -1.57 18.24
N VAL A 289 47.51 -2.00 19.43
CA VAL A 289 47.05 -3.37 19.69
C VAL A 289 45.85 -3.73 18.82
N LEU A 290 44.84 -2.85 18.76
CA LEU A 290 43.64 -3.07 17.95
C LEU A 290 43.96 -3.11 16.45
N ARG A 291 44.89 -2.29 15.97
CA ARG A 291 45.30 -2.27 14.55
C ARG A 291 45.92 -3.61 14.14
N THR A 292 46.80 -4.17 14.96
CA THR A 292 47.40 -5.50 14.72
C THR A 292 46.35 -6.61 14.76
N ALA A 293 45.40 -6.54 15.70
CA ALA A 293 44.32 -7.52 15.79
C ALA A 293 43.37 -7.45 14.59
N ALA A 294 43.00 -6.24 14.18
CA ALA A 294 42.10 -5.99 13.06
C ALA A 294 42.72 -6.46 11.73
N SER A 295 44.01 -6.15 11.47
CA SER A 295 44.70 -6.62 10.27
C SER A 295 44.83 -8.14 10.20
N SER A 296 44.90 -8.83 11.34
CA SER A 296 44.89 -10.30 11.37
C SER A 296 43.60 -10.90 10.77
N VAL A 297 42.46 -10.20 10.87
CA VAL A 297 41.17 -10.67 10.33
C VAL A 297 41.21 -10.69 8.81
N ALA A 298 41.88 -9.71 8.18
CA ALA A 298 42.05 -9.65 6.73
C ALA A 298 42.96 -10.78 6.18
N LEU A 299 43.86 -11.29 7.03
CA LEU A 299 44.79 -12.37 6.66
C LEU A 299 44.18 -13.77 6.79
N ASP A 300 42.98 -13.90 7.37
CA ASP A 300 42.32 -15.18 7.53
C ASP A 300 41.80 -15.70 6.17
N PRO A 301 42.27 -16.88 5.69
CA PRO A 301 41.82 -17.43 4.41
C PRO A 301 40.31 -17.67 4.31
N GLU A 302 39.63 -17.94 5.43
CA GLU A 302 38.19 -18.21 5.46
C GLU A 302 37.37 -16.92 5.28
N LEU A 303 37.87 -15.79 5.79
CA LEU A 303 37.14 -14.52 5.83
C LEU A 303 37.58 -13.55 4.74
N ALA A 304 38.78 -13.70 4.18
CA ALA A 304 39.33 -12.79 3.18
C ALA A 304 38.40 -12.60 1.97
N SER A 305 37.68 -13.65 1.56
CA SER A 305 36.70 -13.59 0.46
C SER A 305 35.48 -12.70 0.73
N GLN A 306 35.17 -12.45 2.01
CA GLN A 306 34.02 -11.67 2.45
C GLN A 306 34.38 -10.22 2.78
N ILE A 307 35.67 -9.88 2.80
CA ILE A 307 36.19 -8.55 3.10
C ILE A 307 36.40 -7.79 1.79
N VAL A 308 35.75 -6.64 1.66
CA VAL A 308 35.85 -5.76 0.49
C VAL A 308 36.96 -4.74 0.69
N GLU A 309 37.09 -4.22 1.90
CA GLU A 309 38.11 -3.25 2.30
C GLU A 309 38.66 -3.67 3.67
N GLU A 310 39.97 -3.54 3.85
CA GLU A 310 40.65 -3.98 5.06
C GLU A 310 40.11 -3.27 6.32
N PRO A 311 40.13 -3.94 7.49
CA PRO A 311 39.72 -3.32 8.73
C PRO A 311 40.58 -2.09 9.09
N GLU A 312 39.91 -0.97 9.38
CA GLU A 312 40.54 0.28 9.78
C GLU A 312 40.14 0.66 11.22
N VAL A 313 41.14 1.01 12.03
CA VAL A 313 40.94 1.57 13.37
C VAL A 313 40.92 3.09 13.25
N LEU A 314 39.73 3.69 13.39
CA LEU A 314 39.52 5.14 13.24
C LEU A 314 40.03 5.95 14.44
N GLY A 315 40.21 5.29 15.59
CA GLY A 315 40.63 5.91 16.83
C GLY A 315 39.47 6.16 17.79
N VAL A 316 39.59 7.17 18.66
CA VAL A 316 38.61 7.46 19.71
C VAL A 316 37.35 8.09 19.10
N GLU A 317 36.23 7.38 19.19
CA GLU A 317 34.93 7.83 18.70
C GLU A 317 34.13 8.55 19.81
N GLN A 318 34.21 8.05 21.05
CA GLN A 318 33.47 8.59 22.18
C GLN A 318 34.33 8.66 23.43
N MET A 319 34.08 9.70 24.24
CA MET A 319 34.63 9.86 25.58
C MET A 319 33.48 9.83 26.59
N THR A 320 33.50 8.88 27.52
CA THR A 320 32.45 8.68 28.52
C THR A 320 33.03 8.78 29.93
N VAL A 321 32.16 8.74 30.96
CA VAL A 321 32.59 8.65 32.36
C VAL A 321 33.37 7.37 32.68
N ASP A 322 33.14 6.32 31.91
CA ASP A 322 33.85 5.04 32.02
C ASP A 322 35.15 5.02 31.22
N GLY A 323 35.42 6.06 30.43
CA GLY A 323 36.63 6.24 29.63
C GLY A 323 36.35 6.35 28.11
N ALA A 324 37.41 6.17 27.32
CA ALA A 324 37.39 6.28 25.87
C ALA A 324 36.88 5.00 25.20
N VAL A 325 36.22 5.15 24.05
CA VAL A 325 35.77 4.08 23.17
C VAL A 325 36.45 4.23 21.82
N ILE A 326 37.12 3.17 21.37
CA ILE A 326 37.78 3.13 20.06
C ILE A 326 36.86 2.43 19.04
N ARG A 327 36.72 3.05 17.87
CA ARG A 327 35.96 2.50 16.74
C ARG A 327 36.89 1.81 15.74
N THR A 328 36.53 0.59 15.38
CA THR A 328 37.11 -0.16 14.26
C THR A 328 36.02 -0.48 13.25
N VAL A 329 36.30 -0.25 11.97
CA VAL A 329 35.35 -0.49 10.88
C VAL A 329 35.94 -1.45 9.86
N VAL A 330 35.10 -2.25 9.22
CA VAL A 330 35.50 -3.09 8.07
C VAL A 330 34.37 -3.14 7.06
N LYS A 331 34.72 -2.95 5.78
CA LYS A 331 33.76 -3.08 4.68
C LYS A 331 33.74 -4.53 4.21
N THR A 332 32.55 -5.10 4.17
CA THR A 332 32.33 -6.52 3.90
C THR A 332 31.29 -6.70 2.81
N THR A 333 31.21 -7.91 2.26
CA THR A 333 30.05 -8.36 1.50
C THR A 333 28.82 -8.39 2.42
N ALA A 334 27.64 -8.19 1.84
CA ALA A 334 26.40 -8.15 2.62
C ALA A 334 26.13 -9.44 3.41
N ASP A 335 26.44 -10.61 2.84
CA ASP A 335 26.30 -11.90 3.51
C ASP A 335 27.33 -12.10 4.63
N GLY A 336 28.56 -11.61 4.42
CA GLY A 336 29.68 -11.84 5.32
C GLY A 336 29.70 -10.97 6.57
N GLN A 337 28.91 -9.89 6.62
CA GLN A 337 28.92 -8.91 7.71
C GLN A 337 28.76 -9.54 9.11
N PHE A 338 27.96 -10.60 9.22
CA PHE A 338 27.72 -11.28 10.48
C PHE A 338 28.87 -12.20 10.90
N ALA A 339 29.50 -12.89 9.94
CA ALA A 339 30.65 -13.75 10.22
C ALA A 339 31.87 -12.90 10.56
N VAL A 340 32.24 -11.98 9.65
CA VAL A 340 33.37 -11.06 9.82
C VAL A 340 33.20 -10.22 11.08
N GLY A 341 32.01 -9.68 11.34
CA GLY A 341 31.79 -8.85 12.52
C GLY A 341 31.82 -9.60 13.84
N ARG A 342 31.47 -10.89 13.88
CA ARG A 342 31.65 -11.72 15.08
C ARG A 342 33.12 -12.00 15.33
N GLU A 343 33.85 -12.35 14.27
CA GLU A 343 35.28 -12.67 14.40
C GLU A 343 36.11 -11.43 14.74
N LEU A 344 35.82 -10.28 14.12
CA LEU A 344 36.46 -9.01 14.45
C LEU A 344 36.25 -8.65 15.92
N ARG A 345 35.02 -8.77 16.45
CA ARG A 345 34.74 -8.55 17.88
C ARG A 345 35.56 -9.49 18.78
N ARG A 346 35.63 -10.78 18.42
CA ARG A 346 36.39 -11.79 19.17
C ARG A 346 37.87 -11.44 19.22
N ARG A 347 38.52 -11.21 18.08
CA ARG A 347 39.96 -10.90 18.01
C ARG A 347 40.34 -9.60 18.67
N LEU A 348 39.51 -8.56 18.51
CA LEU A 348 39.76 -7.27 19.17
C LEU A 348 39.66 -7.40 20.70
N ALA A 349 38.67 -8.13 21.20
CA ALA A 349 38.52 -8.39 22.64
C ALA A 349 39.70 -9.19 23.20
N GLU A 350 40.10 -10.27 22.53
CA GLU A 350 41.26 -11.09 22.93
C GLU A 350 42.58 -10.31 22.91
N ALA A 351 42.78 -9.42 21.93
CA ALA A 351 43.98 -8.60 21.87
C ALA A 351 44.06 -7.58 23.03
N LEU A 352 42.94 -6.96 23.40
CA LEU A 352 42.87 -6.08 24.58
C LEU A 352 43.10 -6.84 25.89
N GLU A 353 42.64 -8.08 25.97
CA GLU A 353 42.89 -8.95 27.13
C GLU A 353 44.37 -9.34 27.24
N ASN A 354 44.96 -9.84 26.15
CA ASN A 354 46.35 -10.28 26.10
C ASN A 354 47.37 -9.15 26.33
N SER A 355 47.00 -7.90 26.02
CA SER A 355 47.82 -6.71 26.29
C SER A 355 47.70 -6.18 27.73
N GLY A 356 46.84 -6.78 28.56
CA GLY A 356 46.59 -6.33 29.93
C GLY A 356 45.83 -4.99 30.03
N ILE A 357 45.34 -4.45 28.90
CA ILE A 357 44.50 -3.25 28.88
C ILE A 357 43.19 -3.54 29.62
N THR A 358 42.55 -4.68 29.37
CA THR A 358 41.32 -5.10 30.06
C THR A 358 41.50 -5.18 31.58
N ALA A 359 42.64 -5.69 32.04
CA ALA A 359 42.96 -5.77 33.46
C ALA A 359 43.12 -4.36 34.09
N ARG A 360 43.75 -3.41 33.37
CA ARG A 360 43.86 -2.01 33.81
C ARG A 360 42.49 -1.31 33.88
N ILE A 361 41.60 -1.59 32.93
CA ILE A 361 40.21 -1.08 32.95
C ILE A 361 39.49 -1.60 34.19
N ALA A 362 39.61 -2.89 34.49
CA ALA A 362 39.00 -3.50 35.68
C ALA A 362 39.57 -2.92 36.99
N ALA A 363 40.89 -2.74 37.06
CA ALA A 363 41.56 -2.15 38.22
C ALA A 363 41.13 -0.69 38.46
N ALA A 364 41.02 0.12 37.40
CA ALA A 364 40.57 1.51 37.48
C ALA A 364 39.13 1.64 37.99
N ARG A 365 38.26 0.66 37.71
CA ARG A 365 36.89 0.61 38.25
C ARG A 365 36.85 0.23 39.72
N LEU A 366 37.74 -0.65 40.19
CA LEU A 366 37.81 -1.02 41.61
C LEU A 366 38.42 0.08 42.48
N TYR A 367 39.36 0.85 41.94
CA TYR A 367 40.07 1.90 42.68
C TYR A 367 40.04 3.25 41.94
N PRO A 368 38.90 3.97 41.97
CA PRO A 368 38.81 5.29 41.35
C PRO A 368 39.85 6.24 41.97
N GLY A 369 40.76 6.78 41.16
CA GLY A 369 41.70 7.83 41.56
C GLY A 369 43.14 7.40 41.90
N LEU A 370 43.50 6.11 41.82
CA LEU A 370 44.92 5.73 41.85
C LEU A 370 45.50 5.72 40.42
N PRO A 371 46.63 6.42 40.15
CA PRO A 371 47.28 6.33 38.85
C PRO A 371 47.77 4.89 38.62
N ALA A 372 47.47 4.33 37.44
CA ALA A 372 47.93 3.00 37.04
C ALA A 372 49.47 2.98 37.08
N ARG A 373 50.04 2.16 37.96
CA ARG A 373 51.50 2.03 38.07
C ARG A 373 52.02 1.32 36.83
N ALA A 374 52.83 2.01 36.03
CA ALA A 374 53.49 1.42 34.87
C ALA A 374 54.31 0.19 35.30
N PRO A 375 54.34 -0.89 34.50
CA PRO A 375 55.14 -2.07 34.83
C PRO A 375 56.61 -1.64 34.95
N ALA A 376 57.24 -2.04 36.05
CA ALA A 376 58.63 -1.74 36.32
C ALA A 376 59.50 -2.37 35.22
N GLY A 377 60.00 -1.54 34.30
CA GLY A 377 61.07 -1.94 33.39
C GLY A 377 62.26 -2.38 34.22
N GLY A 378 62.72 -3.61 33.99
CA GLY A 378 63.83 -4.20 34.72
C GLY A 378 65.07 -3.30 34.65
N GLU A 379 65.48 -2.78 35.81
CA GLU A 379 66.79 -2.19 36.00
C GLU A 379 67.83 -3.26 35.69
N THR A 380 68.47 -3.16 34.52
CA THR A 380 69.70 -3.88 34.23
C THR A 380 70.76 -3.40 35.20
N GLY A 381 71.27 -4.36 35.97
CA GLY A 381 72.20 -4.16 37.07
C GLY A 381 73.48 -3.41 36.69
N THR A 382 73.85 -2.58 37.64
CA THR A 382 75.16 -2.01 37.99
C THR A 382 76.36 -2.85 37.58
N GLY A 383 77.37 -2.19 37.00
CA GLY A 383 78.69 -2.75 36.74
C GLY A 383 79.74 -1.66 36.51
N GLY A 384 79.89 -0.73 37.46
CA GLY A 384 81.06 0.12 37.54
C GLY A 384 82.17 -0.60 38.28
N ALA A 385 83.34 -0.72 37.66
CA ALA A 385 84.59 -1.05 38.35
C ALA A 385 85.66 -0.05 37.90
N THR A 386 86.33 0.49 38.91
CA THR A 386 87.56 1.28 38.92
C THR A 386 88.71 0.63 38.19
#